data_AF-A0A0A6U8S2-F1
#
_entry.id   AF-A0A0A6U8S2-F1
#
_cell.length_a   1.000
_cell.length_b   1.000
_cell.length_c   1.000
_cell.angle_alpha   90.00
_cell.angle_beta   90.00
_cell.angle_gamma   90.00
#
_symmetry.space_group_name_H-M   'P 1'
#
loop_
_entity.id
_entity.type
_entity.pdbx_description
1 polymer ?
#
loop_
_entity_poly.entity_id
_entity_poly.type
_entity_poly.pdbx_seq_one_letter_code
_entity_poly.pdbx_strand_id
1 'polypeptide(L)'
;MSGERGRGLVLHALAALILAGGVVWWWRAAPSQAVDDRLLGWRRAAEQLLPEVGGLELSNTIALEPGPGHEEVVGVEPGDFLISAVCAGAEGSRVRISLGSGESGRGLPCSGFRTPQVFSVGLAGELHMLLRAETSGPVIFRYTLQRAIG
;
A
#
# COMPACT_ATOMS: atom_id res chain seq x y z
N MET A 1 59.52 0.27 -23.85
CA MET A 1 58.68 0.25 -22.62
C MET A 1 57.19 0.57 -22.89
N SER A 2 56.62 0.13 -24.03
CA SER A 2 55.23 0.45 -24.44
C SER A 2 54.27 -0.76 -24.47
N GLY A 3 54.79 -2.00 -24.39
CA GLY A 3 53.98 -3.22 -24.51
C GLY A 3 53.24 -3.65 -23.24
N GLU A 4 53.77 -3.34 -22.06
CA GLU A 4 53.19 -3.77 -20.77
C GLU A 4 51.97 -2.94 -20.37
N ARG A 5 51.98 -1.63 -20.66
CA ARG A 5 50.83 -0.74 -20.41
C ARG A 5 49.62 -1.05 -21.32
N GLY A 6 49.88 -1.50 -22.55
CA GLY A 6 48.81 -1.91 -23.48
C GLY A 6 48.09 -3.19 -23.04
N ARG A 7 48.81 -4.14 -22.44
CA ARG A 7 48.22 -5.39 -21.94
C ARG A 7 47.32 -5.16 -20.73
N GLY A 8 47.70 -4.27 -19.81
CA GLY A 8 46.86 -3.90 -18.67
C GLY A 8 45.56 -3.23 -19.10
N LEU A 9 45.62 -2.31 -20.07
CA LEU A 9 44.45 -1.62 -20.61
C LEU A 9 43.43 -2.60 -21.23
N VAL A 10 43.91 -3.58 -22.00
CA VAL A 10 43.06 -4.59 -22.64
C VAL A 10 42.37 -5.47 -21.59
N LEU A 11 43.09 -5.88 -20.55
CA LEU A 11 42.52 -6.69 -19.46
C LEU A 11 41.44 -5.94 -18.68
N HIS A 12 41.67 -4.67 -18.36
CA HIS A 12 40.67 -3.85 -17.66
C HIS A 12 39.45 -3.55 -18.52
N ALA A 13 39.63 -3.27 -19.82
CA ALA A 13 38.52 -3.06 -20.74
C ALA A 13 37.64 -4.33 -20.88
N LEU A 14 38.28 -5.50 -20.95
CA LEU A 14 37.57 -6.77 -21.06
C LEU A 14 36.81 -7.10 -19.75
N ALA A 15 37.42 -6.85 -18.60
CA ALA A 15 36.75 -6.99 -17.30
C ALA A 15 35.54 -6.05 -17.18
N ALA A 16 35.68 -4.80 -17.61
CA ALA A 16 34.56 -3.84 -17.61
C ALA A 16 33.41 -4.30 -18.52
N LEU A 17 33.72 -4.86 -19.69
CA LEU A 17 32.71 -5.44 -20.59
C LEU A 17 31.99 -6.64 -19.98
N ILE A 18 32.72 -7.53 -19.29
CA ILE A 18 32.12 -8.69 -18.60
C ILE A 18 31.20 -8.21 -17.47
N LEU A 19 31.64 -7.23 -16.66
CA LEU A 19 30.82 -6.67 -15.59
C LEU A 19 29.56 -5.97 -16.12
N ALA A 20 29.69 -5.14 -17.16
CA ALA A 20 28.55 -4.48 -17.78
C ALA A 20 27.57 -5.50 -18.38
N GLY A 21 28.07 -6.53 -19.06
CA GLY A 21 27.25 -7.62 -19.58
C GLY A 21 26.53 -8.39 -18.47
N GLY A 22 27.22 -8.67 -17.36
CA GLY A 22 26.64 -9.30 -16.18
C GLY A 22 25.53 -8.47 -15.53
N VAL A 23 25.74 -7.16 -15.39
CA VAL A 23 24.73 -6.22 -14.86
C VAL A 23 23.50 -6.17 -15.77
N VAL A 24 23.70 -6.06 -17.09
CA VAL A 24 22.60 -6.03 -18.06
C VAL A 24 21.84 -7.35 -18.09
N TRP A 25 22.56 -8.48 -18.03
CA TRP A 25 21.94 -9.80 -17.96
C TRP A 25 21.15 -9.97 -16.67
N TRP A 26 21.74 -9.62 -15.52
CA TRP A 26 21.06 -9.66 -14.23
C TRP A 26 19.80 -8.80 -14.23
N TRP A 27 19.87 -7.59 -14.77
CA TRP A 27 18.72 -6.68 -14.84
C TRP A 27 17.63 -7.20 -15.77
N ARG A 28 17.98 -7.89 -16.88
CA ARG A 28 17.02 -8.53 -17.78
C ARG A 28 16.47 -9.86 -17.27
N ALA A 29 17.27 -10.62 -16.54
CA ALA A 29 16.92 -11.93 -16.00
C ALA A 29 16.20 -11.82 -14.65
N ALA A 30 16.28 -10.66 -13.99
CA ALA A 30 15.44 -10.34 -12.86
C ALA A 30 13.97 -10.48 -13.31
N PRO A 31 13.20 -11.41 -12.72
CA PRO A 31 11.78 -11.51 -13.05
C PRO A 31 11.15 -10.16 -12.75
N SER A 32 10.52 -9.53 -13.74
CA SER A 32 9.62 -8.41 -13.48
C SER A 32 8.60 -8.95 -12.49
N GLN A 33 8.56 -8.41 -11.27
CA GLN A 33 7.49 -8.74 -10.33
C GLN A 33 6.20 -8.44 -11.07
N ALA A 34 5.46 -9.49 -11.45
CA ALA A 34 4.18 -9.32 -12.08
C ALA A 34 3.32 -8.58 -11.05
N VAL A 35 3.14 -7.28 -11.24
CA VAL A 35 2.15 -6.52 -10.49
C VAL A 35 0.85 -7.25 -10.77
N ASP A 36 0.31 -7.94 -9.78
CA ASP A 36 -0.88 -8.76 -9.95
C ASP A 36 -2.00 -7.83 -10.45
N ASP A 37 -2.40 -8.00 -11.72
CA ASP A 37 -3.41 -7.15 -12.37
C ASP A 37 -4.71 -7.10 -11.56
N ARG A 38 -4.95 -8.11 -10.72
CA ARG A 38 -6.07 -8.16 -9.77
C ARG A 38 -5.98 -7.06 -8.72
N LEU A 39 -4.79 -6.77 -8.18
CA LEU A 39 -4.57 -5.69 -7.20
C LEU A 39 -4.88 -4.33 -7.82
N LEU A 40 -4.50 -4.11 -9.08
CA LEU A 40 -4.86 -2.89 -9.82
C LEU A 40 -6.37 -2.79 -10.03
N GLY A 41 -7.03 -3.90 -10.36
CA GLY A 41 -8.49 -3.96 -10.46
C GLY A 41 -9.19 -3.61 -9.15
N TRP A 42 -8.74 -4.20 -8.03
CA TRP A 42 -9.29 -3.94 -6.70
C TRP A 42 -9.03 -2.53 -6.22
N ARG A 43 -7.85 -1.96 -6.54
CA ARG A 43 -7.55 -0.56 -6.26
C ARG A 43 -8.52 0.38 -6.94
N ARG A 44 -8.72 0.22 -8.25
CA ARG A 44 -9.69 1.04 -9.00
C ARG A 44 -11.11 0.86 -8.44
N ALA A 45 -11.50 -0.36 -8.09
CA ALA A 45 -12.81 -0.60 -7.48
C ALA A 45 -12.98 0.11 -6.13
N ALA A 46 -11.94 0.08 -5.27
CA ALA A 46 -11.97 0.80 -4.00
C ALA A 46 -12.05 2.32 -4.21
N GLU A 47 -11.25 2.86 -5.13
CA GLU A 47 -11.26 4.28 -5.51
C GLU A 47 -12.61 4.74 -6.10
N GLN A 48 -13.29 3.87 -6.85
CA GLN A 48 -14.64 4.14 -7.36
C GLN A 48 -15.72 4.12 -6.27
N LEU A 49 -15.59 3.21 -5.30
CA LEU A 49 -16.54 3.10 -4.18
C LEU A 49 -16.39 4.25 -3.18
N LEU A 50 -15.18 4.79 -3.04
CA LEU A 50 -14.89 5.89 -2.14
C LEU A 50 -14.07 6.97 -2.87
N PRO A 51 -14.69 7.73 -3.78
CA PRO A 51 -13.98 8.72 -4.59
C PRO A 51 -13.42 9.87 -3.74
N GLU A 52 -12.36 10.49 -4.22
CA GLU A 52 -11.83 11.71 -3.61
C GLU A 52 -12.73 12.87 -4.01
N VAL A 53 -13.38 13.46 -3.01
CA VAL A 53 -14.25 14.63 -3.17
C VAL A 53 -13.60 15.83 -2.49
N GLY A 54 -14.02 17.04 -2.85
CA GLY A 54 -13.51 18.25 -2.19
C GLY A 54 -13.86 18.27 -0.70
N GLY A 55 -12.95 18.78 0.13
CA GLY A 55 -13.15 18.91 1.58
C GLY A 55 -12.67 17.73 2.42
N LEU A 56 -11.97 16.76 1.82
CA LEU A 56 -11.25 15.72 2.54
C LEU A 56 -9.97 16.29 3.15
N GLU A 57 -9.70 15.92 4.39
CA GLU A 57 -8.42 16.20 5.06
C GLU A 57 -7.33 15.26 4.52
N LEU A 58 -7.70 14.00 4.30
CA LEU A 58 -6.81 12.94 3.87
C LEU A 58 -7.57 11.86 3.11
N SER A 59 -6.89 11.24 2.15
CA SER A 59 -7.30 9.97 1.54
C SER A 59 -6.07 9.09 1.39
N ASN A 60 -6.22 7.78 1.61
CA ASN A 60 -5.15 6.84 1.33
C ASN A 60 -5.69 5.50 0.86
N THR A 61 -4.87 4.76 0.12
CA THR A 61 -5.17 3.42 -0.40
C THR A 61 -3.97 2.52 -0.19
N ILE A 62 -4.17 1.46 0.60
CA ILE A 62 -3.14 0.60 1.13
C ILE A 62 -3.39 -0.83 0.63
N ALA A 63 -2.35 -1.47 0.10
CA ALA A 63 -2.37 -2.90 -0.14
C ALA A 63 -1.96 -3.63 1.14
N LEU A 64 -2.84 -4.49 1.64
CA LEU A 64 -2.61 -5.29 2.84
C LEU A 64 -2.36 -6.72 2.44
N GLU A 65 -1.24 -7.28 2.88
CA GLU A 65 -0.97 -8.72 2.81
C GLU A 65 -1.58 -9.43 4.02
N PRO A 66 -1.93 -10.72 3.91
CA PRO A 66 -2.38 -11.51 5.06
C PRO A 66 -1.26 -11.62 6.10
N GLY A 67 -1.57 -11.41 7.39
CA GLY A 67 -0.60 -11.62 8.46
C GLY A 67 -0.68 -10.66 9.66
N PRO A 68 0.46 -10.12 10.16
CA PRO A 68 0.53 -9.48 11.46
C PRO A 68 -0.27 -8.18 11.57
N GLY A 69 -0.63 -7.56 10.44
CA GLY A 69 -1.33 -6.28 10.36
C GLY A 69 -0.40 -5.16 9.87
N HIS A 70 -1.01 -4.07 9.41
CA HIS A 70 -0.38 -2.83 8.99
C HIS A 70 -0.80 -1.73 9.94
N GLU A 71 0.16 -1.00 10.47
CA GLU A 71 -0.09 0.17 11.30
C GLU A 71 0.02 1.43 10.45
N GLU A 72 -1.01 2.26 10.50
CA GLU A 72 -1.08 3.54 9.82
C GLU A 72 -1.20 4.64 10.88
N VAL A 73 -0.20 5.52 10.91
CA VAL A 73 -0.18 6.69 11.79
C VAL A 73 -0.04 7.94 10.94
N VAL A 74 -0.99 8.87 11.08
CA VAL A 74 -1.00 10.12 10.31
C VAL A 74 -1.26 11.31 11.22
N GLY A 75 -0.42 12.35 11.10
CA GLY A 75 -0.63 13.62 11.78
C GLY A 75 -1.80 14.39 11.17
N VAL A 76 -2.71 14.86 12.01
CA VAL A 76 -3.90 15.63 11.62
C VAL A 76 -4.12 16.76 12.60
N GLU A 77 -4.85 17.80 12.22
CA GLU A 77 -5.25 18.81 13.21
C GLU A 77 -6.18 18.20 14.27
N PRO A 78 -6.14 18.67 15.54
CA PRO A 78 -7.10 18.23 16.54
C PRO A 78 -8.55 18.57 16.15
N GLY A 79 -9.49 17.69 16.49
CA GLY A 79 -10.91 17.89 16.23
C GLY A 79 -11.68 16.59 16.00
N ASP A 80 -12.94 16.72 15.63
CA ASP A 80 -13.81 15.60 15.28
C ASP A 80 -13.76 15.32 13.78
N PHE A 81 -13.66 14.03 13.44
CA PHE A 81 -13.52 13.56 12.07
C PHE A 81 -14.45 12.39 11.78
N LEU A 82 -14.86 12.31 10.51
CA LEU A 82 -15.53 11.19 9.90
C LEU A 82 -14.52 10.41 9.07
N ILE A 83 -14.28 9.16 9.46
CA ILE A 83 -13.49 8.19 8.69
C ILE A 83 -14.48 7.37 7.87
N SER A 84 -14.38 7.44 6.55
CA SER A 84 -15.06 6.51 5.65
C SER A 84 -14.07 5.48 5.15
N ALA A 85 -14.40 4.20 5.21
CA ALA A 85 -13.50 3.12 4.85
C ALA A 85 -14.20 2.05 4.01
N VAL A 86 -13.47 1.50 3.05
CA VAL A 86 -13.90 0.40 2.18
C VAL A 86 -12.72 -0.53 1.89
N CYS A 87 -12.99 -1.78 1.55
CA CYS A 87 -11.96 -2.67 1.05
C CYS A 87 -12.44 -3.48 -0.15
N ALA A 88 -11.47 -3.93 -0.97
CA ALA A 88 -11.67 -4.75 -2.14
C ALA A 88 -10.63 -5.87 -2.18
N GLY A 89 -11.08 -7.11 -2.34
CA GLY A 89 -10.23 -8.29 -2.32
C GLY A 89 -10.92 -9.53 -2.86
N ALA A 90 -10.26 -10.68 -2.69
CA ALA A 90 -10.78 -12.00 -3.06
C ALA A 90 -12.07 -12.36 -2.30
N GLU A 91 -12.81 -13.34 -2.81
CA GLU A 91 -14.04 -13.81 -2.16
C GLU A 91 -13.78 -14.29 -0.72
N GLY A 92 -14.63 -13.87 0.22
CA GLY A 92 -14.49 -14.20 1.64
C GLY A 92 -13.40 -13.41 2.37
N SER A 93 -12.74 -12.45 1.71
CA SER A 93 -11.75 -11.57 2.35
C SER A 93 -12.39 -10.51 3.23
N ARG A 94 -11.73 -10.23 4.36
CA ARG A 94 -12.17 -9.27 5.36
C ARG A 94 -10.96 -8.50 5.91
N VAL A 95 -11.19 -7.24 6.26
CA VAL A 95 -10.22 -6.40 6.96
C VAL A 95 -10.77 -6.03 8.32
N ARG A 96 -9.97 -6.22 9.36
CA ARG A 96 -10.26 -5.72 10.70
C ARG A 96 -9.59 -4.35 10.88
N ILE A 97 -10.36 -3.36 11.31
CA ILE A 97 -9.88 -2.00 11.56
C ILE A 97 -10.04 -1.69 13.04
N SER A 98 -8.94 -1.42 13.72
CA SER A 98 -8.93 -0.89 15.08
C SER A 98 -8.51 0.58 15.06
N LEU A 99 -9.28 1.44 15.74
CA LEU A 99 -9.02 2.86 15.87
C LEU A 99 -8.44 3.12 17.26
N GLY A 100 -7.25 3.72 17.34
CA GLY A 100 -6.52 3.94 18.59
C GLY A 100 -5.83 2.68 19.13
N SER A 101 -5.42 2.74 20.41
CA SER A 101 -4.59 1.70 21.06
C SER A 101 -5.36 0.43 21.51
N GLY A 102 -6.64 0.31 21.17
CA GLY A 102 -7.50 -0.79 21.61
C GLY A 102 -7.99 -1.66 20.45
N GLU A 103 -7.97 -2.98 20.63
CA GLU A 103 -8.56 -3.93 19.66
C GLU A 103 -10.10 -3.98 19.78
N SER A 104 -10.77 -2.92 19.35
CA SER A 104 -12.24 -2.90 19.18
C SER A 104 -12.67 -3.29 17.75
N GLY A 105 -11.77 -3.95 17.03
CA GLY A 105 -11.71 -3.87 15.58
C GLY A 105 -12.99 -4.28 14.85
N ARG A 106 -13.50 -3.41 13.97
CA ARG A 106 -14.64 -3.73 13.09
C ARG A 106 -14.16 -4.47 11.85
N GLY A 107 -14.82 -5.58 11.53
CA GLY A 107 -14.54 -6.37 10.34
C GLY A 107 -15.31 -5.87 9.12
N LEU A 108 -14.62 -5.30 8.13
CA LEU A 108 -15.16 -4.91 6.84
C LEU A 108 -15.08 -6.07 5.84
N PRO A 109 -16.17 -6.42 5.14
CA PRO A 109 -16.11 -7.35 4.03
C PRO A 109 -15.46 -6.70 2.80
N CYS A 110 -14.51 -7.39 2.17
CA CYS A 110 -13.79 -6.89 1.00
C CYS A 110 -14.26 -7.52 -0.32
N SER A 111 -15.28 -8.37 -0.25
CA SER A 111 -15.94 -9.01 -1.39
C SER A 111 -17.46 -8.94 -1.26
N GLY A 112 -18.18 -9.05 -2.38
CA GLY A 112 -19.65 -8.96 -2.40
C GLY A 112 -20.14 -7.51 -2.26
N PHE A 113 -21.13 -7.29 -1.39
CA PHE A 113 -21.66 -5.96 -1.08
C PHE A 113 -20.64 -5.16 -0.25
N ARG A 114 -19.96 -4.24 -0.94
CA ARG A 114 -18.90 -3.39 -0.39
C ARG A 114 -19.44 -1.97 -0.22
N THR A 115 -20.20 -1.74 0.84
CA THR A 115 -20.64 -0.40 1.22
C THR A 115 -19.57 0.27 2.09
N PRO A 116 -19.18 1.52 1.80
CA PRO A 116 -18.30 2.27 2.69
C PRO A 116 -18.88 2.33 4.10
N GLN A 117 -18.06 1.99 5.10
CA GLN A 117 -18.43 2.15 6.51
C GLN A 117 -17.89 3.48 7.01
N VAL A 118 -18.72 4.21 7.76
CA VAL A 118 -18.38 5.52 8.30
C VAL A 118 -18.28 5.46 9.82
N PHE A 119 -17.23 6.07 10.37
CA PHE A 119 -16.96 6.14 11.80
C PHE A 119 -16.71 7.58 12.21
N SER A 120 -17.22 7.99 13.36
CA SER A 120 -16.87 9.29 13.97
C SER A 120 -15.78 9.07 15.02
N VAL A 121 -14.73 9.89 14.99
CA VAL A 121 -13.61 9.86 15.93
C VAL A 121 -13.19 11.28 16.31
N GLY A 122 -12.91 11.50 17.59
CA GLY A 122 -12.19 12.68 18.06
C GLY A 122 -10.70 12.39 18.04
N LEU A 123 -9.91 13.25 17.37
CA LEU A 123 -8.47 13.11 17.22
C LEU A 123 -7.76 14.26 17.92
N ALA A 124 -6.65 13.95 18.60
CA ALA A 124 -5.87 14.90 19.40
C ALA A 124 -4.54 15.31 18.73
N GLY A 125 -4.47 15.24 17.40
CA GLY A 125 -3.26 15.54 16.63
C GLY A 125 -2.78 14.40 15.72
N GLU A 126 -3.26 13.17 15.96
CA GLU A 126 -2.85 11.99 15.20
C GLU A 126 -4.02 11.01 15.05
N LEU A 127 -4.09 10.38 13.88
CA LEU A 127 -4.90 9.22 13.59
C LEU A 127 -4.04 7.96 13.70
N HIS A 128 -4.40 7.06 14.60
CA HIS A 128 -3.77 5.74 14.77
C HIS A 128 -4.74 4.65 14.31
N MET A 129 -4.37 3.90 13.28
CA MET A 129 -5.16 2.78 12.77
C MET A 129 -4.32 1.52 12.67
N LEU A 130 -4.85 0.42 13.21
CA LEU A 130 -4.31 -0.91 13.00
C LEU A 130 -5.24 -1.67 12.04
N LEU A 131 -4.69 -2.01 10.88
CA LEU A 131 -5.39 -2.68 9.79
C LEU A 131 -4.91 -4.12 9.69
N ARG A 132 -5.82 -5.10 9.66
CA ARG A 132 -5.44 -6.51 9.52
C ARG A 132 -6.27 -7.20 8.47
N ALA A 133 -5.64 -7.65 7.40
CA ALA A 133 -6.27 -8.57 6.46
C ALA A 133 -6.41 -9.94 7.13
N GLU A 134 -7.63 -10.47 7.14
CA GLU A 134 -7.88 -11.85 7.54
C GLU A 134 -7.33 -12.83 6.49
N THR A 135 -7.36 -14.14 6.78
CA THR A 135 -6.55 -15.19 6.11
C THR A 135 -6.67 -15.33 4.59
N SER A 136 -7.64 -14.68 3.94
CA SER A 136 -7.93 -14.77 2.51
C SER A 136 -7.31 -13.62 1.70
N GLY A 137 -6.00 -13.71 1.48
CA GLY A 137 -5.29 -13.04 0.38
C GLY A 137 -4.93 -11.56 0.60
N PRO A 138 -4.23 -10.95 -0.38
CA PRO A 138 -3.99 -9.53 -0.35
C PRO A 138 -5.29 -8.77 -0.64
N VAL A 139 -5.49 -7.67 0.05
CA VAL A 139 -6.69 -6.84 -0.06
C VAL A 139 -6.28 -5.38 -0.20
N ILE A 140 -7.03 -4.64 -1.00
CA ILE A 140 -6.87 -3.19 -1.09
C ILE A 140 -7.84 -2.55 -0.10
N PHE A 141 -7.28 -1.86 0.88
CA PHE A 141 -8.00 -1.03 1.82
C PHE A 141 -7.94 0.43 1.38
N ARG A 142 -9.06 1.14 1.44
CA ARG A 142 -9.11 2.57 1.15
C ARG A 142 -9.90 3.28 2.24
N TYR A 143 -9.38 4.42 2.66
CA TYR A 143 -10.08 5.28 3.59
C TYR A 143 -9.98 6.75 3.18
N THR A 144 -10.96 7.52 3.63
CA THR A 144 -10.96 8.98 3.56
C THR A 144 -11.25 9.52 4.95
N LEU A 145 -10.63 10.66 5.24
CA LEU A 145 -10.81 11.41 6.46
C LEU A 145 -11.41 12.76 6.11
N GLN A 146 -12.51 13.10 6.75
CA GLN A 146 -13.17 14.39 6.60
C GLN A 146 -13.42 14.99 7.97
N ARG A 147 -13.26 16.30 8.13
CA ARG A 147 -13.65 16.96 9.37
C ARG A 147 -15.17 16.85 9.55
N ALA A 148 -15.61 16.47 10.75
CA ALA A 148 -17.02 16.47 11.08
C ALA A 148 -17.50 17.93 11.08
N ILE A 149 -18.53 18.23 10.29
CA ILE A 149 -19.21 19.52 10.36
C ILE A 149 -20.10 19.43 11.59
N GLY A 150 -19.70 20.12 12.66
CA GLY A 150 -20.52 20.28 13.87
C GLY A 150 -21.77 21.11 13.62
#